data_AF-A0A6F8ZXE6-F1
#
_entry.id   AF-A0A6F8ZXE6-F1
#
_cell.length_a   1.000
_cell.length_b   1.000
_cell.length_c   1.000
_cell.angle_alpha   90.00
_cell.angle_beta   90.00
_cell.angle_gamma   90.00
#
_symmetry.space_group_name_H-M   'P 1'
#
loop_
_entity.id
_entity.type
_entity.pdbx_description
1 polymer ?
#
loop_
_entity_poly.entity_id
_entity_poly.type
_entity_poly.pdbx_seq_one_letter_code
_entity_poly.pdbx_strand_id
1 'polypeptide(L)'
;MIDFIKNIIRMFTAPRAQVDTRAVFHFVDFVSDPNPDNLMGSVDHFQEATYTPSAIRYVLEEMMTEEQGMRKRSRKLLVVITDGKSNDPKETFNSVIPLAEMMAVGKQFSRLELEQIASSPNFVFETNSFDALKSIQKELREKIFAIEGTNSTNSSSFEQELSQGGFSTTLSGGVSLFGAVGSYSWSGGIVEAARGMNATFINASALETEMQDSYLGENEGLWEINYSSFYKRHHQLQYNIANYKV
;
A
#
# COMPACT_ATOMS: atom_id res chain seq x y z
N MET A 1 -21.50 -9.68 2.09
CA MET A 1 -20.07 -10.06 2.05
C MET A 1 -19.48 -9.76 0.67
N ILE A 2 -20.03 -10.28 -0.43
CA ILE A 2 -19.52 -10.04 -1.80
C ILE A 2 -19.37 -8.54 -2.13
N ASP A 3 -20.39 -7.71 -1.85
CA ASP A 3 -20.29 -6.26 -2.10
C ASP A 3 -19.19 -5.58 -1.31
N PHE A 4 -18.87 -6.08 -0.11
CA PHE A 4 -17.75 -5.57 0.67
C PHE A 4 -16.41 -5.92 0.02
N ILE A 5 -16.24 -7.18 -0.43
CA ILE A 5 -15.04 -7.62 -1.14
C ILE A 5 -14.87 -6.79 -2.42
N LYS A 6 -15.93 -6.62 -3.21
CA LYS A 6 -15.92 -5.76 -4.39
C LYS A 6 -15.50 -4.33 -4.04
N ASN A 7 -16.02 -3.76 -2.95
CA ASN A 7 -15.65 -2.42 -2.53
C ASN A 7 -14.20 -2.32 -2.04
N ILE A 8 -13.67 -3.34 -1.35
CA ILE A 8 -12.23 -3.42 -1.03
C ILE A 8 -11.43 -3.44 -2.32
N ILE A 9 -11.75 -4.32 -3.27
CA ILE A 9 -11.03 -4.39 -4.55
C ILE A 9 -11.09 -3.03 -5.25
N ARG A 10 -12.25 -2.36 -5.27
CA ARG A 10 -12.39 -1.02 -5.85
C ARG A 10 -11.49 0.03 -5.18
N MET A 11 -11.27 -0.09 -3.87
CA MET A 11 -10.36 0.80 -3.13
C MET A 11 -8.89 0.59 -3.51
N PHE A 12 -8.52 -0.62 -3.94
CA PHE A 12 -7.17 -1.02 -4.35
C PHE A 12 -7.02 -1.21 -5.87
N THR A 13 -8.02 -0.87 -6.68
CA THR A 13 -7.89 -0.76 -8.15
C THR A 13 -7.22 0.54 -8.60
N ALA A 14 -6.87 1.43 -7.67
CA ALA A 14 -5.60 2.17 -7.74
C ALA A 14 -4.53 1.33 -7.01
N PRO A 15 -3.41 1.03 -7.66
CA PRO A 15 -3.00 -0.33 -8.01
C PRO A 15 -2.66 -1.28 -6.83
N ARG A 16 -3.38 -2.42 -6.80
CA ARG A 16 -3.05 -3.81 -6.35
C ARG A 16 -3.53 -4.27 -4.96
N ALA A 17 -4.59 -5.11 -4.92
CA ALA A 17 -4.83 -6.17 -3.90
C ALA A 17 -5.97 -7.15 -4.31
N GLN A 18 -5.97 -8.41 -3.83
CA GLN A 18 -6.85 -9.54 -4.22
C GLN A 18 -7.04 -10.61 -3.09
N VAL A 19 -8.20 -11.36 -3.02
CA VAL A 19 -8.54 -12.38 -1.96
C VAL A 19 -9.50 -13.56 -2.40
N ASP A 20 -9.33 -14.76 -1.76
CA ASP A 20 -10.26 -15.87 -1.29
C ASP A 20 -10.27 -17.34 -1.86
N THR A 21 -10.82 -18.28 -1.05
CA THR A 21 -10.58 -19.75 -0.83
C THR A 21 -11.55 -20.72 -1.51
N ARG A 22 -11.03 -21.62 -2.37
CA ARG A 22 -11.49 -21.82 -3.76
C ARG A 22 -11.29 -20.53 -4.53
N ALA A 23 -10.10 -20.44 -5.14
CA ALA A 23 -9.70 -19.38 -6.03
C ALA A 23 -10.88 -18.94 -6.90
N VAL A 24 -11.53 -17.84 -6.56
CA VAL A 24 -12.51 -17.24 -7.46
C VAL A 24 -11.77 -16.77 -8.72
N PHE A 25 -10.54 -16.28 -8.51
CA PHE A 25 -9.59 -15.89 -9.53
C PHE A 25 -8.17 -15.82 -8.94
N HIS A 26 -7.13 -15.92 -9.77
CA HIS A 26 -5.70 -15.81 -9.45
C HIS A 26 -5.13 -14.41 -9.78
N PHE A 27 -3.89 -14.09 -9.38
CA PHE A 27 -3.30 -12.76 -9.68
C PHE A 27 -3.19 -12.50 -11.18
N VAL A 28 -2.98 -13.55 -11.97
CA VAL A 28 -2.96 -13.46 -13.43
C VAL A 28 -4.31 -13.03 -14.02
N ASP A 29 -5.43 -13.48 -13.43
CA ASP A 29 -6.77 -13.11 -13.88
C ASP A 29 -7.06 -11.65 -13.56
N PHE A 30 -6.66 -11.18 -12.37
CA PHE A 30 -6.81 -9.79 -11.96
C PHE A 30 -6.00 -8.82 -12.83
N VAL A 31 -4.78 -9.20 -13.22
CA VAL A 31 -3.96 -8.43 -14.17
C VAL A 31 -4.64 -8.32 -15.53
N SER A 32 -5.40 -9.34 -15.92
CA SER A 32 -6.08 -9.40 -17.22
C SER A 32 -7.39 -8.61 -17.22
N ASP A 33 -8.21 -8.73 -16.17
CA ASP A 33 -9.44 -7.96 -15.98
C ASP A 33 -9.58 -7.55 -14.50
N PRO A 34 -9.27 -6.29 -14.15
CA PRO A 34 -9.34 -5.82 -12.77
C PRO A 34 -10.77 -5.50 -12.32
N ASN A 35 -11.80 -5.71 -13.14
CA ASN A 35 -13.18 -5.40 -12.79
C ASN A 35 -13.73 -6.39 -11.75
N PRO A 36 -14.00 -5.95 -10.50
CA PRO A 36 -14.46 -6.84 -9.44
C PRO A 36 -15.86 -7.41 -9.68
N ASP A 37 -16.69 -6.78 -10.53
CA ASP A 37 -17.99 -7.35 -10.89
C ASP A 37 -17.85 -8.57 -11.80
N ASN A 38 -16.86 -8.56 -12.69
CA ASN A 38 -16.56 -9.67 -13.58
C ASN A 38 -15.88 -10.80 -12.81
N LEU A 39 -14.86 -10.45 -12.02
CA LEU A 39 -14.08 -11.41 -11.23
C LEU A 39 -14.92 -12.16 -10.20
N MET A 40 -15.91 -11.49 -9.59
CA MET A 40 -16.77 -12.07 -8.56
C MET A 40 -18.14 -12.53 -9.11
N GLY A 41 -18.32 -12.55 -10.44
CA GLY A 41 -19.62 -12.80 -11.07
C GLY A 41 -20.14 -14.23 -10.91
N SER A 42 -19.25 -15.19 -10.64
CA SER A 42 -19.55 -16.63 -10.52
C SER A 42 -19.49 -17.16 -9.08
N VAL A 43 -19.47 -16.27 -8.08
CA VAL A 43 -19.35 -16.70 -6.67
C VAL A 43 -20.69 -17.18 -6.14
N ASP A 44 -20.78 -18.49 -5.91
CA ASP A 44 -21.92 -19.14 -5.27
C ASP A 44 -21.68 -19.32 -3.76
N HIS A 45 -22.75 -19.19 -2.98
CA HIS A 45 -22.70 -19.42 -1.54
C HIS A 45 -22.86 -20.90 -1.22
N PHE A 46 -21.86 -21.49 -0.55
CA PHE A 46 -21.89 -22.88 -0.11
C PHE A 46 -22.29 -22.96 1.37
N GLN A 47 -23.30 -23.76 1.69
CA GLN A 47 -23.68 -24.06 3.08
C GLN A 47 -22.89 -25.28 3.60
N GLU A 48 -21.57 -25.14 3.67
CA GLU A 48 -20.68 -26.19 4.19
C GLU A 48 -20.01 -25.77 5.50
N ALA A 49 -19.17 -26.65 6.04
CA ALA A 49 -18.39 -26.42 7.24
C ALA A 49 -17.35 -25.28 7.07
N THR A 50 -16.93 -24.69 8.19
CA THR A 50 -16.01 -23.54 8.24
C THR A 50 -14.60 -24.01 8.60
N TYR A 51 -13.78 -24.35 7.61
CA TYR A 51 -12.43 -24.86 7.81
C TYR A 51 -11.36 -23.75 7.68
N THR A 52 -11.40 -22.77 8.60
CA THR A 52 -10.61 -21.53 8.48
C THR A 52 -9.08 -21.77 8.41
N PRO A 53 -8.45 -22.56 9.31
CA PRO A 53 -7.03 -22.84 9.24
C PRO A 53 -6.58 -23.52 7.93
N SER A 54 -7.32 -24.53 7.47
CA SER A 54 -7.03 -25.20 6.19
C SER A 54 -7.16 -24.23 5.00
N ALA A 55 -8.17 -23.36 5.03
CA ALA A 55 -8.39 -22.36 4.00
C ALA A 55 -7.24 -21.34 3.95
N ILE A 56 -6.75 -20.89 5.11
CA ILE A 56 -5.57 -20.01 5.20
C ILE A 56 -4.34 -20.69 4.60
N ARG A 57 -4.05 -21.95 4.98
CA ARG A 57 -2.92 -22.71 4.42
C ARG A 57 -2.98 -22.76 2.90
N TYR A 58 -4.14 -23.13 2.36
CA TYR A 58 -4.36 -23.23 0.92
C TYR A 58 -4.05 -21.91 0.20
N VAL A 59 -4.48 -20.76 0.73
CA VAL A 59 -4.17 -19.46 0.11
C VAL A 59 -2.66 -19.18 0.13
N LEU A 60 -2.01 -19.43 1.27
CA LEU A 60 -0.60 -19.09 1.43
C LEU A 60 0.33 -19.96 0.56
N GLU A 61 -0.03 -21.24 0.40
CA GLU A 61 0.78 -22.25 -0.31
C GLU A 61 0.43 -22.32 -1.80
N GLU A 62 -0.85 -22.25 -2.18
CA GLU A 62 -1.30 -22.48 -3.56
C GLU A 62 -1.62 -21.19 -4.33
N MET A 63 -2.15 -20.17 -3.63
CA MET A 63 -2.61 -18.93 -4.28
C MET A 63 -1.55 -17.84 -4.31
N MET A 64 -0.75 -17.73 -3.24
CA MET A 64 0.29 -16.72 -3.09
C MET A 64 1.64 -17.20 -3.64
N THR A 65 1.64 -17.57 -4.93
CA THR A 65 2.79 -18.10 -5.67
C THR A 65 3.06 -17.29 -6.94
N GLU A 66 4.32 -17.25 -7.39
CA GLU A 66 4.69 -16.54 -8.63
C GLU A 66 4.01 -17.14 -9.86
N GLU A 67 3.76 -18.45 -9.86
CA GLU A 67 3.06 -19.19 -10.92
C GLU A 67 1.60 -18.71 -11.09
N GLN A 68 0.96 -18.32 -9.98
CA GLN A 68 -0.40 -17.75 -10.00
C GLN A 68 -0.40 -16.23 -10.22
N GLY A 69 0.74 -15.64 -10.60
CA GLY A 69 0.89 -14.22 -10.93
C GLY A 69 1.30 -13.32 -9.76
N MET A 70 1.64 -13.89 -8.59
CA MET A 70 2.17 -13.09 -7.48
C MET A 70 3.50 -12.46 -7.89
N ARG A 71 3.69 -11.18 -7.57
CA ARG A 71 4.95 -10.49 -7.86
C ARG A 71 6.07 -11.04 -6.98
N LYS A 72 7.24 -11.26 -7.57
CA LYS A 72 8.45 -11.61 -6.82
C LYS A 72 8.76 -10.54 -5.76
N ARG A 73 9.08 -10.99 -4.54
CA ARG A 73 9.39 -10.13 -3.37
C ARG A 73 8.25 -9.19 -2.95
N SER A 74 7.00 -9.45 -3.33
CA SER A 74 5.86 -8.70 -2.77
C SER A 74 5.57 -9.13 -1.33
N ARG A 75 5.08 -8.20 -0.52
CA ARG A 75 4.48 -8.51 0.78
C ARG A 75 3.19 -9.33 0.58
N LYS A 76 2.98 -10.29 1.47
CA LYS A 76 1.77 -11.11 1.54
C LYS A 76 0.88 -10.54 2.64
N LEU A 77 -0.28 -10.02 2.25
CA LEU A 77 -1.34 -9.59 3.16
C LEU A 77 -2.56 -10.47 2.92
N LEU A 78 -3.07 -11.09 3.98
CA LEU A 78 -4.30 -11.88 3.94
C LEU A 78 -5.37 -11.23 4.82
N VAL A 79 -6.53 -10.91 4.23
CA VAL A 79 -7.71 -10.45 4.95
C VAL A 79 -8.70 -11.60 5.03
N VAL A 80 -8.91 -12.13 6.23
CA VAL A 80 -9.85 -13.22 6.51
C VAL A 80 -11.16 -12.63 6.97
N ILE A 81 -12.25 -12.96 6.29
CA ILE A 81 -13.60 -12.55 6.65
C ILE A 81 -14.37 -13.80 7.06
N THR A 82 -14.78 -13.88 8.33
CA THR A 82 -15.54 -15.03 8.85
C THR A 82 -16.71 -14.56 9.69
N ASP A 83 -17.84 -15.25 9.59
CA ASP A 83 -19.04 -14.97 10.40
C ASP A 83 -19.27 -15.99 11.51
N GLY A 84 -18.39 -16.99 11.64
CA GLY A 84 -18.58 -18.15 12.51
C GLY A 84 -17.32 -18.54 13.26
N LYS A 85 -17.41 -19.66 13.99
CA LYS A 85 -16.24 -20.34 14.55
C LYS A 85 -15.81 -21.46 13.62
N SER A 86 -14.51 -21.62 13.44
CA SER A 86 -13.92 -22.72 12.69
C SER A 86 -14.29 -24.06 13.33
N ASN A 87 -14.63 -25.03 12.49
CA ASN A 87 -14.85 -26.43 12.86
C ASN A 87 -13.86 -27.36 12.12
N ASP A 88 -12.66 -26.83 11.83
CA ASP A 88 -11.58 -27.54 11.16
C ASP A 88 -11.05 -28.72 12.00
N PRO A 89 -11.15 -29.97 11.49
CA PRO A 89 -10.66 -31.14 12.21
C PRO A 89 -9.17 -31.45 11.94
N LYS A 90 -8.53 -30.77 10.98
CA LYS A 90 -7.20 -31.13 10.46
C LYS A 90 -6.11 -30.14 10.85
N GLU A 91 -6.44 -28.86 10.95
CA GLU A 91 -5.48 -27.78 11.11
C GLU A 91 -5.82 -26.88 12.30
N THR A 92 -4.80 -26.20 12.82
CA THR A 92 -4.95 -25.21 13.91
C THR A 92 -4.37 -23.88 13.47
N PHE A 93 -4.87 -22.76 13.99
CA PHE A 93 -4.38 -21.43 13.58
C PHE A 93 -2.87 -21.26 13.77
N ASN A 94 -2.27 -21.89 14.79
CA ASN A 94 -0.83 -21.79 15.06
C ASN A 94 0.07 -22.37 13.94
N SER A 95 -0.44 -23.23 13.05
CA SER A 95 0.36 -23.84 11.99
C SER A 95 0.55 -22.94 10.75
N VAL A 96 -0.17 -21.82 10.66
CA VAL A 96 -0.26 -20.99 9.43
C VAL A 96 0.15 -19.51 9.59
N ILE A 97 0.28 -19.02 10.83
CA ILE A 97 0.55 -17.60 11.15
C ILE A 97 1.92 -17.05 10.66
N PRO A 98 3.04 -17.79 10.60
CA PRO A 98 4.35 -17.16 10.32
C PRO A 98 4.61 -16.76 8.86
N LEU A 99 3.64 -16.90 7.95
CA LEU A 99 3.88 -16.82 6.50
C LEU A 99 3.35 -15.55 5.82
N ALA A 100 2.52 -14.76 6.50
CA ALA A 100 1.94 -13.52 5.96
C ALA A 100 1.50 -12.57 7.07
N GLU A 101 1.27 -11.31 6.71
CA GLU A 101 0.55 -10.37 7.56
C GLU A 101 -0.95 -10.64 7.43
N MET A 102 -1.65 -10.75 8.57
CA MET A 102 -3.02 -11.27 8.59
C MET A 102 -3.95 -10.32 9.34
N MET A 103 -5.08 -10.02 8.70
CA MET A 103 -6.17 -9.23 9.25
C MET A 103 -7.43 -10.07 9.33
N ALA A 104 -8.19 -9.94 10.42
CA ALA A 104 -9.38 -10.73 10.66
C ALA A 104 -10.60 -9.83 10.84
N VAL A 105 -11.64 -10.06 10.04
CA VAL A 105 -12.92 -9.34 10.09
C VAL A 105 -14.02 -10.33 10.42
N GLY A 106 -14.78 -10.10 11.48
CA GLY A 106 -15.87 -11.00 11.83
C GLY A 106 -16.79 -10.49 12.92
N LYS A 107 -17.74 -11.33 13.34
CA LYS A 107 -18.69 -10.96 14.39
C LYS A 107 -18.06 -11.02 15.78
N GLN A 108 -18.58 -10.19 16.69
CA GLN A 108 -18.06 -10.05 18.06
C GLN A 108 -17.97 -11.38 18.84
N PHE A 109 -18.86 -12.35 18.57
CA PHE A 109 -18.83 -13.65 19.25
C PHE A 109 -17.65 -14.56 18.86
N SER A 110 -16.91 -14.21 17.81
CA SER A 110 -15.74 -14.95 17.33
C SER A 110 -14.40 -14.29 17.67
N ARG A 111 -14.38 -13.28 18.57
CA ARG A 111 -13.15 -12.51 18.87
C ARG A 111 -11.92 -13.36 19.16
N LEU A 112 -12.04 -14.39 20.02
CA LEU A 112 -10.93 -15.28 20.35
C LEU A 112 -10.34 -15.97 19.12
N GLU A 113 -11.17 -16.31 18.14
CA GLU A 113 -10.72 -16.90 16.88
C GLU A 113 -10.11 -15.85 15.95
N LEU A 114 -10.69 -14.65 15.89
CA LEU A 114 -10.12 -13.54 15.11
C LEU A 114 -8.73 -13.15 15.62
N GLU A 115 -8.51 -13.16 16.94
CA GLU A 115 -7.21 -12.93 17.58
C GLU A 115 -6.19 -14.04 17.26
N GLN A 116 -6.64 -15.26 16.96
CA GLN A 116 -5.78 -16.36 16.51
C GLN A 116 -5.43 -16.25 15.02
N ILE A 117 -6.26 -15.58 14.22
CA ILE A 117 -6.02 -15.36 12.79
C ILE A 117 -5.13 -14.13 12.57
N ALA A 118 -5.38 -13.04 13.28
CA ALA A 118 -4.71 -11.77 13.06
C ALA A 118 -3.26 -11.79 13.55
N SER A 119 -2.35 -11.20 12.79
CA SER A 119 -0.93 -11.10 13.18
C SER A 119 -0.68 -10.07 14.31
N SER A 120 -1.66 -9.21 14.58
CA SER A 120 -1.63 -8.20 15.64
C SER A 120 -3.04 -8.02 16.22
N PRO A 121 -3.18 -7.71 17.53
CA PRO A 121 -4.46 -7.33 18.11
C PRO A 121 -5.12 -6.12 17.41
N ASN A 122 -4.30 -5.26 16.81
CA ASN A 122 -4.77 -4.11 16.03
C ASN A 122 -5.36 -4.52 14.68
N PHE A 123 -5.24 -5.77 14.24
CA PHE A 123 -5.77 -6.26 12.97
C PHE A 123 -7.02 -7.11 13.11
N VAL A 124 -7.63 -7.07 14.30
CA VAL A 124 -8.93 -7.66 14.57
C VAL A 124 -10.02 -6.60 14.43
N PHE A 125 -10.96 -6.84 13.53
CA PHE A 125 -12.09 -5.96 13.27
C PHE A 125 -13.40 -6.69 13.58
N GLU A 126 -14.06 -6.25 14.64
CA GLU A 126 -15.37 -6.78 15.04
C GLU A 126 -16.49 -6.00 14.34
N THR A 127 -17.51 -6.72 13.87
CA THR A 127 -18.70 -6.11 13.29
C THR A 127 -19.99 -6.77 13.74
N ASN A 128 -21.03 -5.97 13.97
CA ASN A 128 -22.37 -6.45 14.32
C ASN A 128 -23.24 -6.71 13.09
N SER A 129 -22.94 -6.04 11.97
CA SER A 129 -23.60 -6.27 10.69
C SER A 129 -22.65 -5.97 9.54
N PHE A 130 -22.86 -6.63 8.40
CA PHE A 130 -22.02 -6.36 7.25
C PHE A 130 -22.22 -4.95 6.64
N ASP A 131 -23.19 -4.16 7.13
CA ASP A 131 -23.32 -2.74 6.79
C ASP A 131 -22.32 -1.85 7.53
N ALA A 132 -21.91 -2.26 8.75
CA ALA A 132 -20.83 -1.63 9.51
C ALA A 132 -19.44 -1.92 8.92
N LEU A 133 -19.36 -2.75 7.87
CA LEU A 133 -18.12 -2.95 7.14
C LEU A 133 -17.62 -1.67 6.45
N LYS A 134 -18.50 -0.69 6.16
CA LYS A 134 -18.07 0.60 5.57
C LYS A 134 -17.13 1.39 6.50
N SER A 135 -17.33 1.34 7.82
CA SER A 135 -16.39 1.97 8.77
C SER A 135 -15.10 1.17 8.87
N ILE A 136 -15.19 -0.17 8.84
CA ILE A 136 -14.02 -1.05 8.82
C ILE A 136 -13.18 -0.85 7.55
N GLN A 137 -13.79 -0.58 6.39
CA GLN A 137 -13.06 -0.28 5.15
C GLN A 137 -12.08 0.87 5.32
N LYS A 138 -12.50 1.97 5.96
CA LYS A 138 -11.64 3.14 6.19
C LYS A 138 -10.44 2.77 7.07
N GLU A 139 -10.70 2.07 8.16
CA GLU A 139 -9.66 1.68 9.12
C GLU A 139 -8.70 0.62 8.55
N LEU A 140 -9.24 -0.36 7.82
CA LEU A 140 -8.46 -1.37 7.10
C LEU A 140 -7.52 -0.71 6.10
N ARG A 141 -8.02 0.25 5.32
CA ARG A 141 -7.20 1.04 4.38
C ARG A 141 -6.08 1.79 5.09
N GLU A 142 -6.38 2.51 6.16
CA GLU A 142 -5.38 3.26 6.92
C GLU A 142 -4.28 2.34 7.46
N LYS A 143 -4.64 1.15 7.95
CA LYS A 143 -3.67 0.15 8.42
C LYS A 143 -2.86 -0.48 7.29
N ILE A 144 -3.47 -0.76 6.15
CA ILE A 144 -2.76 -1.27 4.96
C ILE A 144 -1.73 -0.23 4.47
N PHE A 145 -2.10 1.04 4.39
CA PHE A 145 -1.13 2.11 4.05
C PHE A 145 -0.01 2.26 5.08
N ALA A 146 -0.31 2.12 6.38
CA ALA A 146 0.69 2.17 7.43
C ALA A 146 1.67 0.99 7.35
N ILE A 147 1.18 -0.22 7.05
CA ILE A 147 2.03 -1.37 6.74
C ILE A 147 2.93 -1.01 5.57
N GLU A 148 2.35 -0.44 4.50
CA GLU A 148 3.10 -0.08 3.31
C GLU A 148 4.30 0.83 3.62
N GLY A 149 4.12 1.74 4.58
CA GLY A 149 5.07 2.77 4.96
C GLY A 149 6.12 2.51 6.02
N THR A 150 5.96 1.48 6.84
CA THR A 150 6.70 1.39 8.12
C THR A 150 7.86 0.39 8.12
N ASN A 151 8.20 -0.23 6.98
CA ASN A 151 9.25 -1.25 6.93
C ASN A 151 10.50 -0.78 6.15
N SER A 152 11.57 -0.48 6.89
CA SER A 152 12.89 0.00 6.44
C SER A 152 13.75 -1.06 5.73
N THR A 153 13.16 -2.16 5.29
CA THR A 153 13.88 -3.25 4.62
C THR A 153 13.20 -3.64 3.31
N ASN A 154 13.61 -2.96 2.23
CA ASN A 154 13.49 -3.40 0.84
C ASN A 154 12.09 -3.73 0.28
N SER A 155 11.05 -2.95 0.60
CA SER A 155 9.80 -2.92 -0.17
C SER A 155 9.39 -1.49 -0.50
N SER A 156 8.73 -1.27 -1.64
CA SER A 156 8.50 0.04 -2.28
C SER A 156 8.09 1.14 -1.29
N SER A 157 8.98 2.12 -1.12
CA SER A 157 8.78 3.37 -0.37
C SER A 157 7.57 4.14 -0.88
N PHE A 158 6.90 4.89 0.01
CA PHE A 158 5.94 5.92 -0.41
C PHE A 158 6.61 6.83 -1.43
N GLU A 159 6.02 6.97 -2.62
CA GLU A 159 6.54 7.87 -3.63
C GLU A 159 5.91 9.25 -3.50
N GLN A 160 4.58 9.31 -3.44
CA GLN A 160 3.83 10.57 -3.47
C GLN A 160 2.62 10.59 -2.54
N GLU A 161 2.29 9.47 -1.90
CA GLU A 161 1.09 9.25 -1.08
C GLU A 161 1.05 10.17 0.15
N LEU A 162 2.23 10.51 0.68
CA LEU A 162 2.42 11.44 1.79
C LEU A 162 3.09 12.75 1.36
N SER A 163 3.12 13.04 0.05
CA SER A 163 3.88 14.14 -0.56
C SER A 163 3.69 15.50 0.14
N GLN A 164 2.50 15.78 0.67
CA GLN A 164 2.15 17.10 1.22
C GLN A 164 2.46 18.22 0.21
N GLY A 165 2.09 18.01 -1.06
CA GLY A 165 2.32 18.97 -2.13
C GLY A 165 1.72 20.35 -1.81
N GLY A 166 2.50 21.40 -2.03
CA GLY A 166 2.15 22.78 -1.68
C GLY A 166 2.53 23.18 -0.25
N PHE A 167 3.36 22.37 0.44
CA PHE A 167 3.92 22.70 1.75
C PHE A 167 4.66 24.05 1.73
N SER A 168 5.37 24.31 0.63
CA SER A 168 5.94 25.61 0.29
C SER A 168 5.51 25.97 -1.14
N THR A 169 5.51 27.26 -1.46
CA THR A 169 5.21 27.73 -2.82
C THR A 169 6.02 28.95 -3.18
N THR A 170 6.44 29.03 -4.43
CA THR A 170 7.04 30.23 -5.01
C THR A 170 6.60 30.38 -6.46
N LEU A 171 6.50 31.62 -6.93
CA LEU A 171 6.07 31.97 -8.27
C LEU A 171 7.13 32.89 -8.87
N SER A 172 7.69 32.50 -10.01
CA SER A 172 8.63 33.34 -10.76
C SER A 172 8.50 33.10 -12.26
N GLY A 173 8.52 34.17 -13.06
CA GLY A 173 8.55 34.06 -14.52
C GLY A 173 7.37 33.30 -15.15
N GLY A 174 6.23 33.17 -14.45
CA GLY A 174 5.08 32.37 -14.91
C GLY A 174 5.18 30.87 -14.63
N VAL A 175 6.20 30.45 -13.88
CA VAL A 175 6.39 29.09 -13.34
C VAL A 175 6.05 29.09 -11.85
N SER A 176 5.14 28.21 -11.46
CA SER A 176 4.80 27.93 -10.07
C SER A 176 5.59 26.72 -9.59
N LEU A 177 6.22 26.85 -8.43
CA LEU A 177 6.90 25.75 -7.75
C LEU A 177 6.15 25.42 -6.47
N PHE A 178 6.00 24.13 -6.18
CA PHE A 178 5.34 23.63 -4.97
C PHE A 178 6.23 22.59 -4.30
N GLY A 179 6.64 22.85 -3.06
CA GLY A 179 7.35 21.86 -2.25
C GLY A 179 6.45 20.70 -1.86
N ALA A 180 7.00 19.50 -1.87
CA ALA A 180 6.32 18.24 -1.59
C ALA A 180 7.17 17.38 -0.64
N VAL A 181 7.29 17.84 0.60
CA VAL A 181 8.24 17.35 1.62
C VAL A 181 8.11 15.88 1.98
N GLY A 182 6.92 15.29 1.89
CA GLY A 182 6.69 13.89 2.27
C GLY A 182 6.79 12.90 1.11
N SER A 183 7.29 13.36 -0.05
CA SER A 183 7.52 12.50 -1.22
C SER A 183 8.72 11.58 -0.97
N TYR A 184 8.70 10.37 -1.54
CA TYR A 184 9.83 9.44 -1.57
C TYR A 184 10.43 9.17 -0.18
N SER A 185 9.65 8.60 0.73
CA SER A 185 10.05 8.40 2.14
C SER A 185 10.60 9.67 2.80
N TRP A 186 9.86 10.77 2.67
CA TRP A 186 10.24 12.08 3.21
C TRP A 186 11.59 12.61 2.71
N SER A 187 12.10 12.08 1.58
CA SER A 187 13.22 12.73 0.91
C SER A 187 12.80 14.08 0.34
N GLY A 188 11.52 14.21 0.00
CA GLY A 188 10.91 15.42 -0.51
C GLY A 188 11.19 15.67 -1.99
N GLY A 189 10.75 16.83 -2.47
CA GLY A 189 10.91 17.27 -3.86
C GLY A 189 10.09 18.51 -4.17
N ILE A 190 10.16 18.95 -5.43
CA ILE A 190 9.53 20.17 -5.93
C ILE A 190 8.70 19.82 -7.16
N VAL A 191 7.44 20.24 -7.17
CA VAL A 191 6.59 20.20 -8.37
C VAL A 191 6.72 21.53 -9.10
N GLU A 192 7.23 21.48 -10.32
CA GLU A 192 7.26 22.62 -11.23
C GLU A 192 6.05 22.59 -12.17
N ALA A 193 5.30 23.68 -12.21
CA ALA A 193 4.12 23.82 -13.04
C ALA A 193 4.12 25.17 -13.76
N ALA A 194 4.10 25.13 -15.09
CA ALA A 194 3.97 26.31 -15.93
C ALA A 194 2.67 26.27 -16.73
N ARG A 195 2.16 27.46 -17.08
CA ARG A 195 0.89 27.56 -17.80
C ARG A 195 0.97 26.85 -19.17
N GLY A 196 0.15 25.82 -19.34
CA GLY A 196 0.08 25.05 -20.59
C GLY A 196 1.12 23.93 -20.72
N MET A 197 1.90 23.65 -19.68
CA MET A 197 2.81 22.50 -19.61
C MET A 197 2.34 21.50 -18.55
N ASN A 198 2.68 20.22 -18.73
CA ASN A 198 2.50 19.21 -17.69
C ASN A 198 3.44 19.52 -16.53
N ALA A 199 2.96 19.29 -15.31
CA ALA A 199 3.78 19.45 -14.12
C ALA A 199 4.91 18.41 -14.11
N THR A 200 6.11 18.85 -13.72
CA THR A 200 7.31 18.03 -13.57
C THR A 200 7.65 17.90 -12.10
N PHE A 201 8.00 16.70 -11.66
CA PHE A 201 8.48 16.46 -10.30
C PHE A 201 10.00 16.42 -10.30
N ILE A 202 10.62 17.23 -9.46
CA ILE A 202 12.06 17.36 -9.29
C ILE A 202 12.41 16.79 -7.91
N ASN A 203 13.27 15.77 -7.88
CA ASN A 203 13.81 15.18 -6.66
C ASN A 203 15.33 15.07 -6.72
N ALA A 204 15.92 14.67 -5.59
CA ALA A 204 17.30 14.21 -5.57
C ALA A 204 17.43 12.89 -6.35
N SER A 205 18.62 12.64 -6.89
CA SER A 205 18.90 11.43 -7.65
C SER A 205 18.57 10.17 -6.85
N ALA A 206 17.91 9.20 -7.48
CA ALA A 206 17.52 7.92 -6.87
C ALA A 206 18.71 7.07 -6.33
N LEU A 207 19.94 7.52 -6.54
CA LEU A 207 21.16 6.91 -6.02
C LEU A 207 21.53 7.40 -4.60
N GLU A 208 20.89 8.45 -4.09
CA GLU A 208 21.20 9.04 -2.79
C GLU A 208 20.27 8.52 -1.70
N THR A 209 20.55 7.33 -1.15
CA THR A 209 19.83 6.80 0.03
C THR A 209 19.94 7.70 1.27
N GLU A 210 20.94 8.59 1.31
CA GLU A 210 21.15 9.57 2.38
C GLU A 210 20.10 10.69 2.40
N MET A 211 19.31 10.82 1.33
CA MET A 211 18.26 11.83 1.23
C MET A 211 16.97 11.44 1.94
N GLN A 212 16.82 10.22 2.47
CA GLN A 212 15.63 9.85 3.25
C GLN A 212 15.45 10.80 4.46
N ASP A 213 14.20 11.14 4.78
CA ASP A 213 13.86 12.05 5.89
C ASP A 213 14.55 13.44 5.81
N SER A 214 14.88 13.91 4.60
CA SER A 214 15.56 15.19 4.37
C SER A 214 14.62 16.37 4.12
N TYR A 215 13.32 16.14 3.92
CA TYR A 215 12.30 17.17 3.76
C TYR A 215 12.61 18.18 2.63
N LEU A 216 13.16 17.71 1.49
CA LEU A 216 13.38 18.60 0.33
C LEU A 216 12.06 19.26 -0.09
N GLY A 217 12.11 20.57 -0.30
CA GLY A 217 10.92 21.37 -0.59
C GLY A 217 10.27 22.02 0.64
N GLU A 218 10.86 21.92 1.84
CA GLU A 218 10.38 22.65 3.03
C GLU A 218 10.52 24.16 2.86
N ASN A 219 11.65 24.61 2.29
CA ASN A 219 11.96 26.01 2.05
C ASN A 219 12.43 26.19 0.60
N GLU A 220 11.86 27.17 -0.09
CA GLU A 220 12.14 27.45 -1.50
C GLU A 220 12.85 28.79 -1.65
N GLY A 221 14.01 28.77 -2.32
CA GLY A 221 14.76 29.97 -2.70
C GLY A 221 15.16 29.88 -4.16
N LEU A 222 14.76 30.87 -4.96
CA LEU A 222 15.08 30.95 -6.39
C LEU A 222 16.33 31.81 -6.60
N TRP A 223 17.29 31.29 -7.36
CA TRP A 223 18.48 32.01 -7.81
C TRP A 223 18.58 31.94 -9.33
N GLU A 224 18.42 33.07 -10.02
CA GLU A 224 18.65 33.17 -11.47
C GLU A 224 20.15 33.37 -11.74
N ILE A 225 20.80 32.35 -12.29
CA ILE A 225 22.09 32.50 -12.97
C ILE A 225 21.83 32.16 -14.45
N ASN A 226 22.17 33.10 -15.34
CA ASN A 226 22.03 32.91 -16.78
C ASN A 226 22.55 31.52 -17.19
N TYR A 227 21.62 30.68 -17.66
CA TYR A 227 21.75 29.33 -18.23
C TYR A 227 21.61 28.08 -17.34
N SER A 228 21.26 28.14 -16.05
CA SER A 228 20.64 26.98 -15.35
C SER A 228 20.18 27.34 -13.93
N SER A 229 18.93 27.01 -13.61
CA SER A 229 18.38 27.14 -12.25
C SER A 229 18.86 25.98 -11.37
N PHE A 230 19.38 26.29 -10.19
CA PHE A 230 19.78 25.29 -9.17
C PHE A 230 19.11 25.63 -7.83
N TYR A 231 18.74 24.58 -7.07
CA TYR A 231 18.22 24.70 -5.70
C TYR A 231 19.33 24.37 -4.70
N LYS A 232 19.52 25.19 -3.66
CA LYS A 232 20.56 24.97 -2.64
C LYS A 232 20.03 25.12 -1.22
N ARG A 233 20.35 24.13 -0.36
CA ARG A 233 20.16 24.16 1.10
C ARG A 233 21.24 25.04 1.76
N HIS A 234 20.86 25.91 2.70
CA HIS A 234 21.81 26.67 3.53
C HIS A 234 22.07 25.91 4.85
N HIS A 235 23.16 25.14 4.93
CA HIS A 235 24.12 25.03 6.05
C HIS A 235 25.15 23.90 5.78
N GLN A 236 26.38 24.13 6.24
CA GLN A 236 27.66 23.51 5.88
C GLN A 236 27.69 21.97 5.74
N LEU A 237 28.25 21.47 4.62
CA LEU A 237 29.34 20.48 4.54
C LEU A 237 29.93 20.52 3.12
N GLN A 238 31.26 20.68 3.03
CA GLN A 238 32.03 20.69 1.78
C GLN A 238 32.10 19.27 1.21
N TYR A 239 31.56 19.05 0.01
CA TYR A 239 32.06 18.00 -0.87
C TYR A 239 32.42 18.59 -2.23
N ASN A 240 33.69 18.41 -2.55
CA ASN A 240 34.37 18.86 -3.75
C ASN A 240 34.25 17.70 -4.76
N ILE A 241 33.51 17.86 -5.86
CA ILE A 241 33.54 16.88 -6.95
C ILE A 241 34.11 17.55 -8.19
N ALA A 242 35.28 17.05 -8.55
CA ALA A 242 36.17 17.56 -9.56
C ALA A 242 35.59 17.40 -10.98
N ASN A 243 35.93 18.42 -11.79
CA ASN A 243 35.97 18.46 -13.24
C ASN A 243 36.16 17.10 -13.95
N TYR A 244 35.36 16.85 -14.99
CA TYR A 244 35.87 16.28 -16.23
C TYR A 244 35.29 17.02 -17.43
N LYS A 245 36.17 17.77 -18.11
CA LYS A 245 36.00 18.27 -19.48
C LYS A 245 36.68 17.29 -20.42
N VAL A 246 36.12 17.15 -21.62
CA VAL A 246 36.90 17.32 -22.86
C VAL A 246 36.23 18.46 -23.60
#